data_AF-A0A7H4LXB8-F1
#
_entry.id   AF-A0A7H4LXB8-F1
#
_cell.length_a   1.000
_cell.length_b   1.000
_cell.length_c   1.000
_cell.angle_alpha   90.00
_cell.angle_beta   90.00
_cell.angle_gamma   90.00
#
_symmetry.space_group_name_H-M   'P 1'
#
loop_
_entity.id
_entity.type
_entity.pdbx_description
1 polymer ?
#
loop_
_entity_poly.entity_id
_entity_poly.type
_entity_poly.pdbx_seq_one_letter_code
_entity_poly.pdbx_strand_id
1 'polypeptide(L)'
;MRESYADVRLHLVESLSGNLERMINTRQLDLAIVFQKEKLVRWSARPILEERLFLIGTHDVLSPLPEASISPGQLAAIPLIMPSLGHGLRGRLEAICQEHALSVDVVAEIDGLAC
;
A
#
# COMPACT_ATOMS: atom_id res chain seq x y z
N MET A 1 -10.01 -23.97 -6.77
CA MET A 1 -11.44 -23.60 -6.65
C MET A 1 -12.27 -24.09 -7.84
N ARG A 2 -11.87 -23.81 -9.08
CA ARG A 2 -12.58 -24.31 -10.28
C ARG A 2 -12.56 -25.84 -10.43
N GLU A 3 -11.49 -26.50 -9.97
CA GLU A 3 -11.37 -27.97 -9.93
C GLU A 3 -12.21 -28.63 -8.82
N SER A 4 -12.50 -27.91 -7.74
CA SER A 4 -13.17 -28.46 -6.55
C SER A 4 -14.64 -28.03 -6.45
N TYR A 5 -15.03 -26.96 -7.15
CA TYR A 5 -16.37 -26.36 -7.14
C TYR A 5 -16.72 -25.84 -8.54
N ALA A 6 -17.05 -26.74 -9.45
CA ALA A 6 -17.29 -26.44 -10.86
C ALA A 6 -18.49 -25.49 -11.10
N ASP A 7 -19.47 -25.48 -10.20
CA ASP A 7 -20.68 -24.66 -10.31
C ASP A 7 -20.51 -23.22 -9.79
N VAL A 8 -19.36 -22.90 -9.18
CA VAL A 8 -19.08 -21.55 -8.65
C VAL A 8 -18.47 -20.67 -9.74
N ARG A 9 -19.14 -19.56 -10.05
CA ARG A 9 -18.60 -18.51 -10.93
C ARG A 9 -17.83 -17.48 -10.12
N LEU A 10 -16.55 -17.34 -10.41
CA LEU A 10 -15.68 -16.34 -9.81
C LEU A 10 -15.67 -15.06 -10.63
N HIS A 11 -15.89 -13.93 -9.98
CA HIS A 11 -15.68 -12.59 -10.54
C HIS A 11 -14.56 -11.92 -9.76
N LEU A 12 -13.45 -11.62 -10.45
CA LEU A 12 -12.29 -10.96 -9.86
C LEU A 12 -12.32 -9.48 -10.23
N VAL A 13 -12.19 -8.61 -9.23
CA VAL A 13 -12.08 -7.16 -9.40
C VAL A 13 -10.77 -6.70 -8.80
N GLU A 14 -9.95 -6.01 -9.59
CA GLU A 14 -8.72 -5.39 -9.13
C GLU A 14 -8.91 -3.87 -9.07
N SER A 15 -8.54 -3.28 -7.93
CA SER A 15 -8.67 -1.84 -7.70
C SER A 15 -7.85 -1.43 -6.46
N LEU A 16 -7.64 -0.12 -6.30
CA LEU A 16 -7.08 0.46 -5.07
C LEU A 16 -7.89 0.08 -3.82
N SER A 17 -7.21 -0.15 -2.69
CA SER A 17 -7.81 -0.68 -1.47
C SER A 17 -8.98 0.16 -0.94
N GLY A 18 -8.90 1.50 -1.01
CA GLY A 18 -10.01 2.36 -0.59
C GLY A 18 -11.29 2.16 -1.43
N ASN A 19 -11.13 1.85 -2.72
CA ASN A 19 -12.27 1.52 -3.57
C ASN A 19 -12.83 0.14 -3.24
N LEU A 20 -11.98 -0.86 -2.99
CA LEU A 20 -12.41 -2.19 -2.55
C LEU A 20 -13.14 -2.15 -1.20
N GLU A 21 -12.67 -1.32 -0.26
CA GLU A 21 -13.34 -1.05 1.01
C GLU A 21 -14.74 -0.46 0.80
N ARG A 22 -14.89 0.49 -0.12
CA ARG A 22 -16.21 1.03 -0.48
C ARG A 22 -17.11 -0.04 -1.09
N MET A 23 -16.58 -0.89 -1.96
CA MET A 23 -17.34 -1.94 -2.65
C MET A 23 -17.81 -3.04 -1.70
N ILE A 24 -16.97 -3.48 -0.75
CA ILE A 24 -17.39 -4.45 0.28
C ILE A 24 -18.44 -3.82 1.21
N ASN A 25 -18.25 -2.56 1.63
CA ASN A 25 -19.22 -1.84 2.47
C ASN A 25 -20.59 -1.62 1.79
N THR A 26 -20.60 -1.50 0.46
CA THR A 26 -21.81 -1.33 -0.35
C THR A 26 -22.39 -2.66 -0.87
N ARG A 27 -21.85 -3.80 -0.41
CA ARG A 27 -22.25 -5.17 -0.81
C ARG A 27 -22.13 -5.43 -2.32
N GLN A 28 -21.21 -4.74 -2.99
CA GLN A 28 -20.84 -5.02 -4.39
C GLN A 28 -19.80 -6.14 -4.48
N LEU A 29 -19.12 -6.43 -3.38
CA LEU A 29 -18.22 -7.57 -3.22
C LEU A 29 -18.69 -8.43 -2.05
N ASP A 30 -18.44 -9.73 -2.15
CA ASP A 30 -18.65 -10.68 -1.05
C ASP A 30 -17.38 -10.90 -0.23
N LEU A 31 -16.21 -10.73 -0.86
CA LEU A 31 -14.88 -10.85 -0.27
C LEU A 31 -13.96 -9.78 -0.85
N ALA A 32 -13.13 -9.17 -0.01
CA ALA A 32 -12.10 -8.23 -0.44
C ALA A 32 -10.80 -8.51 0.32
N ILE A 33 -9.68 -8.43 -0.39
CA ILE A 33 -8.34 -8.39 0.20
C ILE A 33 -7.91 -6.93 0.20
N VAL A 34 -7.69 -6.37 1.38
CA VAL A 34 -7.39 -4.95 1.57
C VAL A 34 -6.25 -4.77 2.55
N PHE A 35 -5.50 -3.67 2.41
CA PHE A 35 -4.52 -3.28 3.42
C PHE A 35 -5.25 -2.75 4.66
N GLN A 36 -4.86 -3.24 5.84
CA GLN A 36 -5.54 -2.91 7.07
C GLN A 36 -5.35 -1.42 7.44
N LYS A 37 -6.43 -0.64 7.39
CA LYS A 37 -6.59 0.56 8.21
C LYS A 37 -7.39 0.21 9.47
N GLU A 38 -7.02 0.80 10.59
CA GLU A 38 -7.62 0.51 11.89
C GLU A 38 -9.15 0.60 11.85
N LYS A 39 -9.78 -0.53 12.21
CA LYS A 39 -11.22 -0.76 12.43
C LYS A 39 -12.14 -0.75 11.19
N LEU A 40 -12.20 -1.90 10.50
CA LEU A 40 -13.43 -2.31 9.80
C LEU A 40 -14.49 -2.70 10.84
N VAL A 41 -15.20 -1.72 11.41
CA VAL A 41 -16.19 -1.92 12.49
C VAL A 41 -17.33 -2.88 12.10
N ARG A 42 -17.58 -3.10 10.81
CA ARG A 42 -18.72 -3.88 10.30
C ARG A 42 -18.37 -5.27 9.76
N TRP A 43 -17.09 -5.61 9.59
CA TRP A 43 -16.69 -6.83 8.88
C TRP A 43 -15.69 -7.66 9.69
N SER A 44 -15.76 -8.98 9.55
CA SER A 44 -14.72 -9.85 10.10
C SER A 44 -13.48 -9.75 9.20
N ALA A 45 -12.39 -9.28 9.78
CA ALA A 45 -11.09 -9.22 9.11
C ALA A 45 -10.19 -10.32 9.66
N ARG A 46 -9.46 -11.02 8.77
CA ARG A 46 -8.37 -11.92 9.14
C ARG A 46 -7.08 -11.43 8.48
N PRO A 47 -5.94 -11.39 9.20
CA PRO A 47 -4.66 -11.15 8.55
C PRO A 47 -4.34 -12.34 7.63
N ILE A 48 -3.88 -12.06 6.43
CA ILE A 48 -3.53 -13.07 5.42
C ILE A 48 -2.04 -12.98 5.09
N LEU A 49 -1.52 -11.76 4.97
CA LEU A 49 -0.14 -11.47 4.61
C LEU A 49 0.30 -10.17 5.29
N GLU A 50 1.57 -10.13 5.66
CA GLU A 50 2.26 -8.88 6.01
C GLU A 50 3.13 -8.47 4.83
N GLU A 51 2.88 -7.29 4.28
CA GLU A 51 3.71 -6.70 3.23
C GLU A 51 4.75 -5.77 3.86
N ARG A 52 6.02 -6.03 3.56
CA ARG A 52 7.14 -5.20 4.02
C ARG A 52 7.46 -4.16 2.95
N LEU A 53 7.57 -2.89 3.38
CA LEU A 53 8.00 -1.81 2.52
C LEU A 53 9.54 -1.72 2.49
N PHE A 54 10.08 -1.43 1.32
CA PHE A 54 11.51 -1.27 1.09
C PHE A 54 11.76 0.03 0.34
N LEU A 55 12.89 0.66 0.62
CA LEU A 55 13.41 1.72 -0.23
C LEU A 55 14.13 1.09 -1.42
N ILE A 56 13.74 1.47 -2.63
CA ILE A 56 14.32 0.98 -3.88
C ILE A 56 14.88 2.18 -4.64
N GLY A 57 16.11 2.06 -5.13
CA GLY A 57 16.81 3.13 -5.83
C GLY A 57 18.10 2.63 -6.47
N THR A 58 18.79 3.52 -7.18
CA THR A 58 20.10 3.21 -7.75
C THR A 58 21.16 3.06 -6.67
N HIS A 59 22.25 2.36 -6.98
CA HIS A 59 23.37 2.20 -6.07
C HIS A 59 23.91 3.55 -5.57
N ASP A 60 24.02 4.56 -6.44
CA ASP A 60 24.55 5.88 -6.06
C ASP A 60 23.71 6.56 -4.97
N VAL A 61 22.37 6.39 -5.00
CA VAL A 61 21.45 6.94 -4.00
C VAL A 61 21.47 6.10 -2.71
N LEU A 62 21.63 4.78 -2.82
CA LEU A 62 21.54 3.88 -1.68
C LEU A 62 22.87 3.65 -0.95
N SER A 63 24.02 3.80 -1.63
CA SER A 63 25.35 3.57 -1.06
C SER A 63 25.69 4.37 0.21
N PRO A 64 25.16 5.59 0.45
CA PRO A 64 25.40 6.33 1.68
C PRO A 64 24.55 5.85 2.86
N LEU A 65 23.56 5.00 2.63
CA LEU A 65 22.60 4.55 3.65
C LEU A 65 23.10 3.28 4.35
N PRO A 66 22.78 3.10 5.64
CA PRO A 66 23.11 1.87 6.36
C PRO A 66 22.37 0.66 5.76
N GLU A 67 23.05 -0.49 5.68
CA GLU A 67 22.58 -1.67 4.93
C GLU A 67 21.34 -2.37 5.52
N ALA A 68 21.04 -2.18 6.81
CA ALA A 68 20.06 -3.01 7.52
C ALA A 68 18.64 -2.42 7.61
N SER A 69 18.52 -1.08 7.67
CA SER A 69 17.23 -0.38 7.78
C SER A 69 17.41 1.12 7.60
N ILE A 70 16.38 1.78 7.06
CA ILE A 70 16.32 3.24 6.96
C ILE A 70 15.43 3.81 8.06
N SER A 71 15.92 4.83 8.76
CA SER A 71 15.11 5.58 9.72
C SER A 71 14.20 6.60 9.00
N PRO A 72 13.05 6.98 9.58
CA PRO A 72 12.19 8.01 9.00
C PRO A 72 12.92 9.32 8.67
N GLY A 73 13.84 9.76 9.53
CA GLY A 73 14.63 10.98 9.29
C GLY A 73 15.58 10.89 8.10
N GLN A 74 16.16 9.71 7.83
CA GLN A 74 16.97 9.48 6.63
C GLN A 74 16.11 9.45 5.37
N LEU A 75 14.91 8.90 5.46
CA LEU A 75 13.97 8.87 4.34
C LEU A 75 13.58 10.29 3.89
N ALA A 76 13.40 11.22 4.84
CA ALA A 76 13.09 12.62 4.55
C ALA A 76 14.19 13.36 3.76
N ALA A 77 15.44 12.88 3.82
CA ALA A 77 16.57 13.47 3.11
C ALA A 77 16.72 12.95 1.67
N ILE A 78 15.88 12.00 1.23
CA ILE A 78 15.96 11.37 -0.08
C ILE A 78 14.83 11.92 -0.97
N PRO A 79 15.12 12.36 -2.20
CA PRO A 79 14.08 12.68 -3.16
C PRO A 79 13.33 11.41 -3.56
N LEU A 80 12.04 11.36 -3.28
CA LEU A 80 11.19 10.19 -3.49
C LEU A 80 10.34 10.32 -4.75
N ILE A 81 10.19 9.18 -5.44
CA ILE A 81 9.15 8.98 -6.43
C ILE A 81 8.05 8.18 -5.74
N MET A 82 6.85 8.72 -5.67
CA MET A 82 5.75 8.13 -4.89
C MET A 82 4.48 7.98 -5.74
N PRO A 83 3.55 7.10 -5.37
CA PRO A 83 2.22 7.15 -5.93
C PRO A 83 1.48 8.45 -5.56
N SER A 84 0.49 8.79 -6.37
CA SER A 84 -0.41 9.91 -6.15
C SER A 84 -1.20 9.75 -4.85
N LEU A 85 -1.77 10.88 -4.43
CA LEU A 85 -2.67 10.94 -3.28
C LEU A 85 -3.82 9.92 -3.41
N GLY A 86 -4.15 9.26 -2.30
CA GLY A 86 -5.19 8.23 -2.24
C GLY A 86 -4.67 6.79 -2.40
N HIS A 87 -3.42 6.58 -2.82
CA HIS A 87 -2.79 5.26 -2.75
C HIS A 87 -2.48 4.87 -1.29
N GLY A 88 -2.65 3.59 -0.96
CA GLY A 88 -2.40 3.06 0.39
C GLY A 88 -0.97 3.32 0.87
N LEU A 89 0.00 3.16 -0.03
CA LEU A 89 1.42 3.45 0.24
C LEU A 89 1.66 4.93 0.56
N ARG A 90 1.11 5.84 -0.25
CA ARG A 90 1.22 7.29 -0.04
C ARG A 90 0.63 7.70 1.30
N GLY A 91 -0.56 7.20 1.62
CA GLY A 91 -1.20 7.46 2.92
C GLY A 91 -0.41 6.91 4.11
N ARG A 92 0.32 5.79 3.94
CA ARG A 92 1.20 5.26 4.99
C ARG A 92 2.45 6.11 5.19
N LEU A 93 3.05 6.60 4.09
CA LEU A 93 4.18 7.52 4.17
C LEU A 93 3.78 8.82 4.88
N GLU A 94 2.62 9.37 4.53
CA GLU A 94 2.09 10.59 5.16
C GLU A 94 1.82 10.40 6.65
N ALA A 95 1.27 9.27 7.06
CA ALA A 95 1.07 8.94 8.48
C ALA A 95 2.40 8.91 9.25
N ILE A 96 3.44 8.28 8.69
CA ILE A 96 4.79 8.26 9.29
C ILE A 96 5.38 9.67 9.34
N CYS A 97 5.22 10.47 8.28
CA CYS A 97 5.69 11.84 8.26
C CYS A 97 5.00 12.69 9.34
N GLN A 98 3.69 12.52 9.51
CA GLN A 98 2.92 13.21 10.54
C GLN A 98 3.32 12.78 11.95
N GLU A 99 3.51 11.47 12.19
CA GLU A 99 3.92 10.92 13.49
C GLU A 99 5.30 11.41 13.91
N HIS A 100 6.23 11.54 12.97
CA HIS A 100 7.61 11.93 13.23
C HIS A 100 7.92 13.42 12.94
N ALA A 101 6.91 14.23 12.60
CA ALA A 101 7.05 15.63 12.19
C ALA A 101 8.10 15.84 11.06
N LEU A 102 8.07 14.95 10.07
CA LEU A 102 8.96 14.97 8.91
C LEU A 102 8.28 15.56 7.69
N SER A 103 9.09 16.10 6.79
CA SER A 103 8.69 16.48 5.44
C SER A 103 9.55 15.70 4.46
N VAL A 104 8.92 14.98 3.55
CA VAL A 104 9.58 14.24 2.46
C VAL A 104 9.53 15.06 1.19
N ASP A 105 10.61 15.02 0.41
CA ASP A 105 10.67 15.64 -0.91
C ASP A 105 10.16 14.65 -1.97
N VAL A 106 8.94 14.86 -2.47
CA VAL A 106 8.37 14.04 -3.55
C VAL A 106 8.62 14.74 -4.88
N VAL A 107 9.60 14.24 -5.62
CA VAL A 107 10.06 14.87 -6.88
C VAL A 107 9.26 14.41 -8.11
N ALA A 108 8.54 13.29 -8.00
CA ALA A 108 7.65 12.79 -9.05
C ALA A 108 6.53 11.91 -8.47
N GLU A 109 5.37 11.93 -9.14
CA GLU A 109 4.23 11.08 -8.82
C GLU A 109 3.94 10.07 -9.94
N ILE A 110 3.75 8.79 -9.59
CA ILE A 110 3.54 7.69 -10.56
C ILE A 110 2.53 6.66 -10.01
N ASP A 111 1.43 6.45 -10.73
CA ASP A 111 0.31 5.58 -10.30
C ASP A 111 0.28 4.20 -10.95
N GLY A 112 1.17 3.93 -11.89
CA GLY A 112 1.20 2.67 -12.62
C GLY A 112 2.57 2.00 -12.60
N LEU A 113 2.61 0.75 -12.15
CA LEU A 113 3.57 -0.25 -12.62
C LEU A 113 2.99 -0.90 -13.89
N ALA A 114 2.73 -0.11 -14.92
CA ALA A 114 2.31 -0.65 -16.22
C ALA A 114 3.56 -0.73 -17.10
N CYS A 115 4.13 -1.93 -17.18
CA CYS A 115 4.95 -2.34 -18.32
C CYS A 115 4.08 -3.15 -19.29
#